data_AF-X1JVN0-F1
#
_entry.id   AF-X1JVN0-F1
#
_cell.length_a   1.000
_cell.length_b   1.000
_cell.length_c   1.000
_cell.angle_alpha   90.00
_cell.angle_beta   90.00
_cell.angle_gamma   90.00
#
_symmetry.space_group_name_H-M   'P 1'
#
loop_
_entity.id
_entity.type
_entity.pdbx_description
1 polymer ?
#
loop_
_entity_poly.entity_id
_entity_poly.type
_entity_poly.pdbx_seq_one_letter_code
_entity_poly.pdbx_strand_id
1 'polypeptide(L)'
;MKKALVTWGGWDGHEPKQCSEIVISILRNEGYEVNIFDTLDCYVDREHMMSLDLIIPLWTMSEITKEQEDGLLEAVKSGVGIAGWHGGMGDSFRNNTEYQWMVGGQWVAHPGGIIEYEVNIVKKNDPIVEG
;
A
#
# COMPACT_ATOMS: atom_id res chain seq x y z
N MET A 1 -20.26 -6.96 1.73
CA MET A 1 -19.51 -6.13 0.77
C MET A 1 -18.09 -6.09 1.27
N LYS A 2 -17.09 -6.26 0.40
CA LYS A 2 -15.69 -6.20 0.84
C LYS A 2 -15.30 -4.75 1.12
N LYS A 3 -14.46 -4.50 2.11
CA LYS A 3 -14.01 -3.17 2.53
C LYS A 3 -12.53 -2.98 2.21
N ALA A 4 -12.22 -1.90 1.50
CA ALA A 4 -10.86 -1.49 1.24
C ALA A 4 -10.57 -0.13 1.90
N LEU A 5 -9.36 0.02 2.41
CA LEU A 5 -8.82 1.30 2.86
C LEU A 5 -7.75 1.75 1.86
N VAL A 6 -7.89 2.96 1.34
CA VAL A 6 -6.85 3.64 0.56
C VAL A 6 -6.39 4.85 1.35
N THR A 7 -5.12 4.86 1.76
CA THR A 7 -4.50 6.06 2.32
C THR A 7 -3.59 6.66 1.27
N TRP A 8 -3.52 8.00 1.15
CA TRP A 8 -2.62 8.63 0.19
C TRP A 8 -1.96 9.89 0.75
N GLY A 9 -0.72 10.15 0.35
CA GLY A 9 0.02 11.34 0.74
C GLY A 9 1.52 11.24 0.45
N GLY A 10 2.30 12.09 1.11
CA GLY A 10 3.75 12.13 0.95
C GLY A 10 4.20 13.09 -0.16
N TRP A 11 5.22 12.70 -0.93
CA TRP A 11 5.81 13.58 -1.94
C TRP A 11 4.95 13.76 -3.20
N ASP A 12 4.60 15.00 -3.53
CA ASP A 12 3.77 15.36 -4.69
C ASP A 12 4.34 14.91 -6.05
N GLY A 13 5.67 14.74 -6.16
CA GLY A 13 6.31 14.26 -7.39
C GLY A 13 5.94 12.82 -7.77
N HIS A 14 5.35 12.05 -6.86
CA HIS A 14 4.77 10.74 -7.12
C HIS A 14 3.25 10.78 -7.38
N GLU A 15 2.66 11.99 -7.45
CA GLU A 15 1.24 12.20 -7.76
C GLU A 15 0.30 11.31 -6.92
N PRO A 16 0.45 11.27 -5.57
CA PRO A 16 -0.21 10.27 -4.73
C PRO A 16 -1.74 10.32 -4.84
N LYS A 17 -2.33 11.50 -5.04
CA LYS A 17 -3.76 11.67 -5.23
C LYS A 17 -4.24 11.12 -6.57
N GLN A 18 -3.59 11.46 -7.67
CA GLN A 18 -3.96 10.98 -9.01
C GLN A 18 -3.81 9.45 -9.09
N CYS A 19 -2.73 8.93 -8.50
CA CYS A 19 -2.49 7.50 -8.37
C CYS A 19 -3.57 6.80 -7.51
N SER A 20 -4.01 7.41 -6.41
CA SER A 20 -5.06 6.84 -5.56
C SER A 20 -6.41 6.80 -6.29
N GLU A 21 -6.76 7.83 -7.07
CA GLU A 21 -8.01 7.90 -7.85
C GLU A 21 -8.15 6.74 -8.84
N ILE A 22 -7.04 6.30 -9.46
CA ILE A 22 -7.02 5.13 -10.35
C ILE A 22 -7.42 3.86 -9.58
N VAL A 23 -6.76 3.59 -8.46
CA VAL A 23 -7.01 2.36 -7.69
C VAL A 23 -8.35 2.37 -6.98
N ILE A 24 -8.80 3.53 -6.49
CA ILE A 24 -10.15 3.70 -5.95
C ILE A 24 -11.20 3.33 -7.02
N SER A 25 -10.99 3.75 -8.27
CA SER A 25 -11.88 3.43 -9.38
C SER A 25 -11.90 1.93 -9.68
N ILE A 26 -10.74 1.28 -9.70
CA ILE A 26 -10.63 -0.18 -9.88
C ILE A 26 -11.37 -0.92 -8.76
N LEU A 27 -11.07 -0.60 -7.49
CA LEU A 27 -11.68 -1.27 -6.34
C LEU A 27 -13.21 -1.13 -6.32
N ARG A 28 -13.73 0.06 -6.63
CA ARG A 28 -15.18 0.30 -6.72
C ARG A 28 -15.82 -0.51 -7.84
N ASN A 29 -15.17 -0.62 -9.00
CA ASN A 29 -15.65 -1.46 -10.10
C ASN A 29 -15.68 -2.96 -9.73
N GLU A 30 -14.74 -3.39 -8.89
CA GLU A 30 -14.71 -4.74 -8.29
C GLU A 30 -15.67 -4.91 -7.10
N GLY A 31 -16.51 -3.91 -6.80
CA GLY A 31 -17.56 -4.00 -5.79
C GLY A 31 -17.11 -3.80 -4.34
N TYR A 32 -15.94 -3.21 -4.12
CA TYR A 32 -15.49 -2.83 -2.78
C TYR A 32 -16.17 -1.54 -2.29
N GLU A 33 -16.47 -1.50 -0.99
CA GLU A 33 -16.65 -0.26 -0.23
C GLU A 33 -15.26 0.32 0.06
N VAL A 34 -14.98 1.54 -0.41
CA VAL A 34 -13.63 2.13 -0.33
C VAL A 34 -13.62 3.34 0.60
N ASN A 35 -12.90 3.21 1.71
CA ASN A 35 -12.59 4.30 2.63
C ASN A 35 -11.30 4.99 2.19
N ILE A 36 -11.29 6.32 2.19
CA ILE A 36 -10.19 7.11 1.64
C ILE A 36 -9.75 8.13 2.68
N PHE A 37 -8.47 8.17 2.99
CA PHE A 37 -7.88 9.12 3.92
C PHE A 37 -6.58 9.73 3.37
N ASP A 38 -6.38 11.01 3.60
CA ASP A 38 -5.15 11.76 3.31
C ASP A 38 -4.30 11.99 4.58
N THR A 39 -4.59 11.22 5.63
CA THR A 39 -3.79 11.12 6.86
C THR A 39 -3.61 9.64 7.25
N LEU A 40 -2.72 9.39 8.20
CA LEU A 40 -2.45 8.06 8.76
C LEU A 40 -3.25 7.76 10.03
N ASP A 41 -4.09 8.70 10.50
CA ASP A 41 -4.79 8.57 11.78
C ASP A 41 -5.81 7.43 11.78
N CYS A 42 -6.31 7.03 10.61
CA CYS A 42 -7.18 5.85 10.50
C CYS A 42 -6.51 4.56 11.00
N TYR A 43 -5.17 4.48 11.02
CA TYR A 43 -4.46 3.29 11.49
C TYR A 43 -4.58 3.07 13.00
N VAL A 44 -4.85 4.10 13.79
CA VAL A 44 -5.01 3.94 15.25
C VAL A 44 -6.43 3.47 15.64
N ASP A 45 -7.38 3.48 14.71
CA ASP A 45 -8.72 2.92 14.92
C ASP A 45 -8.70 1.40 14.70
N ARG A 46 -8.48 0.67 15.79
CA ARG A 46 -8.37 -0.79 15.76
C ARG A 46 -9.63 -1.48 15.22
N GLU A 47 -10.83 -1.01 15.58
CA GLU A 47 -12.07 -1.63 15.13
C GLU A 47 -12.25 -1.43 13.63
N HIS A 48 -11.95 -0.23 13.13
CA HIS A 48 -11.94 0.05 11.71
C HIS A 48 -10.94 -0.84 10.98
N MET A 49 -9.67 -0.85 11.40
CA MET A 49 -8.59 -1.56 10.73
C MET A 49 -8.83 -3.08 10.67
N MET A 50 -9.36 -3.66 11.74
CA MET A 50 -9.69 -5.09 11.80
C MET A 50 -10.93 -5.48 10.98
N SER A 51 -11.72 -4.51 10.55
CA SER A 51 -12.92 -4.75 9.73
C SER A 51 -12.65 -4.75 8.22
N LEU A 52 -11.42 -4.45 7.80
CA LEU A 52 -11.03 -4.32 6.41
C LEU A 52 -10.73 -5.69 5.78
N ASP A 53 -10.94 -5.80 4.48
CA ASP A 53 -10.45 -6.93 3.68
C ASP A 53 -9.12 -6.62 2.98
N LEU A 54 -8.85 -5.33 2.72
CA LEU A 54 -7.70 -4.87 1.95
C LEU A 54 -7.24 -3.47 2.36
N ILE A 55 -5.94 -3.26 2.49
CA ILE A 55 -5.31 -1.95 2.72
C ILE A 55 -4.39 -1.64 1.54
N ILE A 56 -4.53 -0.44 0.97
CA ILE A 56 -3.67 0.12 -0.06
C ILE A 56 -2.97 1.36 0.51
N PRO A 57 -1.76 1.21 1.08
CA PRO A 57 -0.97 2.37 1.50
C PRO A 57 -0.37 3.05 0.27
N LEU A 58 -0.62 4.36 0.11
CA LEU A 58 -0.02 5.21 -0.93
C LEU A 58 0.68 6.42 -0.32
N TRP A 59 1.70 6.16 0.48
CA TRP A 59 2.49 7.19 1.14
C TRP A 59 3.90 7.22 0.60
N THR A 60 4.22 8.22 -0.21
CA THR A 60 5.60 8.35 -0.70
C THR A 60 6.47 9.02 0.33
N MET A 61 7.58 8.36 0.70
CA MET A 61 8.43 8.83 1.80
C MET A 61 7.58 8.95 3.07
N SER A 62 7.79 9.97 3.90
CA SER A 62 7.11 10.19 5.19
C SER A 62 7.59 9.29 6.34
N GLU A 63 7.13 9.65 7.53
CA GLU A 63 7.26 8.90 8.77
C GLU A 63 5.90 8.34 9.19
N ILE A 64 5.93 7.31 10.03
CA ILE A 64 4.77 6.69 10.66
C ILE A 64 5.04 6.67 12.16
N THR A 65 4.04 7.01 12.98
CA THR A 65 4.20 6.89 14.44
C THR A 65 4.15 5.43 14.87
N LYS A 66 4.58 5.13 16.10
CA LYS A 66 4.55 3.77 16.62
C LYS A 66 3.13 3.22 16.70
N GLU A 67 2.17 4.04 17.10
CA GLU A 67 0.76 3.65 17.23
C GLU A 67 0.12 3.37 15.86
N GLN A 68 0.45 4.18 14.86
CA GLN A 68 0.00 3.98 13.47
C GLN A 68 0.62 2.71 12.86
N GLU A 69 1.91 2.48 13.11
CA GLU A 69 2.61 1.25 12.72
C GLU A 69 1.96 0.02 13.35
N ASP A 70 1.75 0.04 14.67
CA ASP A 70 1.17 -1.08 15.41
C ASP A 70 -0.23 -1.42 14.88
N GLY A 71 -1.08 -0.43 14.66
CA GLY A 71 -2.43 -0.65 14.12
C GLY A 71 -2.43 -1.25 12.71
N LEU A 72 -1.55 -0.79 11.82
CA LEU A 72 -1.38 -1.37 10.48
C LEU A 72 -0.85 -2.81 10.55
N LEU A 73 0.23 -3.03 11.31
CA LEU A 73 0.85 -4.35 11.43
C LEU A 73 -0.08 -5.37 12.09
N GLU A 74 -0.85 -4.97 13.10
CA GLU A 74 -1.83 -5.83 13.75
C GLU A 74 -2.93 -6.27 12.77
N ALA A 75 -3.44 -5.35 11.93
CA ALA A 75 -4.43 -5.68 10.91
C ALA A 75 -3.89 -6.68 9.88
N VAL A 76 -2.67 -6.44 9.37
CA VAL A 76 -2.07 -7.38 8.41
C VAL A 76 -1.80 -8.73 9.05
N LYS A 77 -1.29 -8.76 10.30
CA LYS A 77 -1.09 -10.00 11.07
C LYS A 77 -2.38 -10.77 11.33
N SER A 78 -3.53 -10.09 11.40
CA SER A 78 -4.85 -10.74 11.61
C SER A 78 -5.43 -11.35 10.33
N GLY A 79 -4.82 -11.07 9.17
CA GLY A 79 -5.23 -11.60 7.87
C GLY A 79 -5.83 -10.58 6.91
N VAL A 80 -5.86 -9.29 7.28
CA VAL A 80 -6.24 -8.23 6.35
C VAL A 80 -5.23 -8.17 5.21
N GLY A 81 -5.72 -8.16 3.96
CA GLY A 81 -4.86 -8.06 2.80
C GLY A 81 -4.13 -6.72 2.72
N ILE A 82 -2.94 -6.72 2.13
CA ILE A 82 -2.19 -5.49 1.83
C ILE A 82 -1.68 -5.57 0.39
N ALA A 83 -1.82 -4.48 -0.36
CA ALA A 83 -1.28 -4.36 -1.71
C ALA A 83 -0.85 -2.92 -1.98
N GLY A 84 0.22 -2.74 -2.75
CA GLY A 84 0.77 -1.43 -3.06
C GLY A 84 1.92 -1.55 -4.05
N TRP A 85 2.52 -0.42 -4.39
CA TRP A 85 3.61 -0.38 -5.37
C TRP A 85 4.63 0.68 -5.01
N HIS A 86 5.87 0.42 -5.44
CA HIS A 86 6.97 1.37 -5.53
C HIS A 86 6.96 2.46 -4.44
N GLY A 87 6.66 3.70 -4.82
CA GLY A 87 6.71 4.87 -3.97
C GLY A 87 5.69 4.84 -2.83
N GLY A 88 4.50 4.32 -3.11
CA GLY A 88 3.37 4.34 -2.17
C GLY A 88 3.47 3.33 -1.04
N MET A 89 4.25 2.27 -1.20
CA MET A 89 4.44 1.21 -0.18
C MET A 89 5.90 0.85 0.06
N GLY A 90 6.72 0.67 -0.98
CA GLY A 90 8.11 0.24 -0.84
C GLY A 90 9.09 1.35 -0.47
N ASP A 91 8.75 2.60 -0.79
CA ASP A 91 9.53 3.80 -0.46
C ASP A 91 8.97 4.59 0.74
N SER A 92 7.97 4.03 1.42
CA SER A 92 7.32 4.61 2.60
C SER A 92 8.15 4.34 3.86
N PHE A 93 8.10 5.27 4.82
CA PHE A 93 8.54 5.02 6.20
C PHE A 93 9.95 4.42 6.33
N ARG A 94 10.92 4.98 5.60
CA ARG A 94 12.27 4.40 5.40
C ARG A 94 13.05 4.04 6.68
N ASN A 95 12.69 4.63 7.82
CA ASN A 95 13.33 4.35 9.12
C ASN A 95 12.60 3.27 9.94
N ASN A 96 11.54 2.65 9.40
CA ASN A 96 10.71 1.69 10.12
C ASN A 96 10.98 0.25 9.65
N THR A 97 11.76 -0.49 10.44
CA THR A 97 12.18 -1.85 10.08
C THR A 97 11.04 -2.86 10.14
N GLU A 98 10.06 -2.69 11.02
CA GLU A 98 8.91 -3.59 11.13
C GLU A 98 7.96 -3.43 9.93
N TYR A 99 7.75 -2.19 9.48
CA TYR A 99 7.02 -1.92 8.25
C TYR A 99 7.73 -2.54 7.03
N GLN A 100 9.04 -2.32 6.90
CA GLN A 100 9.84 -2.94 5.83
C GLN A 100 9.79 -4.47 5.86
N TRP A 101 9.78 -5.05 7.06
CA TRP A 101 9.64 -6.49 7.25
C TRP A 101 8.28 -7.00 6.76
N MET A 102 7.18 -6.30 7.09
CA MET A 102 5.85 -6.62 6.57
C MET A 102 5.79 -6.49 5.03
N VAL A 103 6.36 -5.42 4.46
CA VAL A 103 6.42 -5.22 3.01
C VAL A 103 7.27 -6.30 2.34
N GLY A 104 8.26 -6.85 3.05
CA GLY A 104 9.21 -7.82 2.53
C GLY A 104 10.39 -7.18 1.79
N GLY A 105 10.65 -5.89 1.99
CA GLY A 105 11.72 -5.17 1.31
C GLY A 105 11.87 -3.70 1.75
N GLN A 106 12.96 -3.08 1.31
CA GLN A 106 13.25 -1.66 1.51
C GLN A 106 13.65 -1.02 0.18
N TRP A 107 13.20 0.21 -0.07
CA TRP A 107 13.74 1.01 -1.16
C TRP A 107 15.19 1.42 -0.86
N VAL A 108 16.07 1.29 -1.86
CA VAL A 108 17.50 1.63 -1.74
C VAL A 108 17.89 2.73 -2.74
N ALA A 109 17.60 2.50 -4.02
CA ALA A 109 17.89 3.42 -5.12
C ALA A 109 17.13 3.00 -6.39
N HIS A 110 17.23 3.83 -7.43
CA HIS A 110 16.90 3.48 -8.81
C HIS A 110 18.18 3.39 -9.65
N PRO A 111 18.89 2.24 -9.67
CA PRO A 111 20.06 2.07 -10.53
C PRO A 111 19.68 2.27 -12.00
N GLY A 112 20.34 3.21 -12.68
CA GLY A 112 20.04 3.54 -14.09
C GLY A 112 18.82 4.46 -14.29
N GLY A 113 18.06 4.78 -13.24
CA GLY A 113 16.93 5.71 -13.31
C GLY A 113 15.69 5.13 -13.97
N ILE A 114 15.02 5.94 -14.79
CA ILE A 114 13.80 5.55 -15.52
C ILE A 114 14.22 5.06 -16.91
N ILE A 115 14.11 3.75 -17.12
CA ILE A 115 14.53 3.08 -18.35
C ILE A 115 13.45 2.11 -18.83
N GLU A 116 13.51 1.77 -20.12
CA GLU A 116 12.78 0.63 -20.66
C GLU A 116 13.47 -0.67 -20.24
N TYR A 117 12.69 -1.69 -19.85
CA TYR A 117 13.19 -2.99 -19.44
C TYR A 117 12.17 -4.09 -19.73
N GLU A 118 12.65 -5.33 -19.82
CA GLU A 118 11.83 -6.51 -20.06
C GLU A 118 11.48 -7.22 -18.74
N VAL A 119 10.18 -7.47 -18.52
CA VAL A 119 9.69 -8.25 -17.39
C VAL A 119 9.58 -9.72 -17.78
N ASN A 120 10.35 -10.57 -17.10
CA ASN A 120 10.34 -12.02 -17.29
C ASN A 120 9.43 -12.70 -16.26
N ILE A 121 8.27 -13.20 -16.68
CA ILE A 121 7.33 -13.92 -15.81
C ILE A 121 7.84 -15.34 -15.53
N VAL A 122 8.31 -15.57 -14.30
CA VAL A 122 8.92 -16.85 -13.89
C VAL A 122 7.91 -17.90 -13.44
N LYS A 123 6.73 -17.48 -12.96
CA LYS A 123 5.67 -18.38 -12.45
C LYS A 123 4.38 -18.21 -13.27
N LYS A 124 4.38 -18.80 -14.46
CA LYS A 124 3.32 -18.61 -15.47
C LYS A 124 1.94 -19.13 -15.09
N ASN A 125 1.84 -19.98 -14.06
CA ASN A 125 0.57 -20.55 -13.58
C ASN A 125 0.07 -19.83 -12.31
N ASP A 126 0.66 -18.70 -11.92
CA ASP A 126 0.18 -17.91 -10.79
C ASP A 126 -1.11 -17.16 -11.19
N PRO A 127 -2.17 -17.15 -10.35
CA PRO A 127 -3.41 -16.42 -10.66
C PRO A 127 -3.19 -14.92 -10.93
N ILE A 128 -2.13 -14.30 -10.39
CA ILE A 128 -1.83 -12.88 -10.63
C ILE A 128 -1.50 -12.60 -12.10
N VAL A 129 -0.99 -13.59 -12.84
CA VAL A 129 -0.57 -13.45 -14.24
C VAL A 129 -1.46 -14.22 -15.21
N GLU A 130 -2.67 -14.60 -14.79
CA GLU A 130 -3.65 -15.24 -15.67
C GLU A 130 -4.30 -14.20 -16.60
N GLY A 131 -4.07 -14.34 -17.91
CA GLY A 131 -4.55 -13.42 -18.97
C GLY A 131 -3.51 -13.18 -20.05
#